data_AF-A0A972HHH1-F1
#
_entry.id   AF-A0A972HHH1-F1
#
_cell.length_a   1.000
_cell.length_b   1.000
_cell.length_c   1.000
_cell.angle_alpha   90.00
_cell.angle_beta   90.00
_cell.angle_gamma   90.00
#
_symmetry.space_group_name_H-M   'P 1'
#
loop_
_entity.id
_entity.type
_entity.pdbx_description
1 polymer ?
#
loop_
_entity_poly.entity_id
_entity_poly.type
_entity_poly.pdbx_seq_one_letter_code
_entity_poly.pdbx_strand_id
1 'polypeptide(L)'
;MRNLVGVAALLIVGLAGSIASAQSVPFDTESCASFFPAQPWTTVGAVAGVTVETADIAATLGERILEDVARSASDIASEIAPLDGTSVCVFNANYTVADHGVVGEGQQIRAAVFLPEGIVVHNVAYLKEIDDGAAYGLSRIALWRRAKTAGESGFPEPLGSFVAGRNVATVTDSIRAARNVDSSILLARPPLGWVVAEQRDALAWNPSSISQFGGGFMDWAISEYGIDVIDERDPQVWDANVEEFLAQARFEATGSRAASGGWELGVIAFAASIVLTAITAFISWYPKLKERRRRKTRRPTDPGYFESM
;
A
#
# COMPACT_ATOMS: atom_id res chain seq x y z
N MET A 1 -60.13 -0.21 60.79
CA MET A 1 -60.31 -1.56 60.21
C MET A 1 -59.67 -1.55 58.82
N ARG A 2 -58.61 -2.35 58.62
CA ARG A 2 -58.15 -3.04 57.39
C ARG A 2 -58.03 -2.24 56.07
N ASN A 3 -57.06 -2.44 55.19
CA ASN A 3 -55.71 -3.02 55.07
C ASN A 3 -55.32 -2.79 53.59
N LEU A 4 -54.02 -2.93 53.26
CA LEU A 4 -53.33 -2.89 51.94
C LEU A 4 -52.60 -1.55 51.73
N VAL A 5 -51.31 -1.35 52.06
CA VAL A 5 -50.09 -2.15 51.85
C VAL A 5 -49.93 -2.62 50.41
N GLY A 6 -49.00 -1.97 49.69
CA GLY A 6 -48.31 -2.54 48.53
C GLY A 6 -48.36 -1.67 47.27
N VAL A 7 -47.23 -1.66 46.55
CA VAL A 7 -46.96 -1.04 45.23
C VAL A 7 -46.41 0.40 45.33
N ALA A 8 -45.14 0.57 45.70
CA ALA A 8 -43.96 0.62 44.80
C ALA A 8 -43.91 1.95 44.02
N ALA A 9 -43.12 2.95 44.40
CA ALA A 9 -41.65 3.03 44.36
C ALA A 9 -41.06 2.70 42.97
N LEU A 10 -40.24 3.63 42.46
CA LEU A 10 -39.37 3.58 41.27
C LEU A 10 -40.01 3.94 39.92
N LEU A 11 -39.99 5.24 39.61
CA LEU A 11 -40.01 5.77 38.25
C LEU A 11 -38.86 6.78 38.09
N ILE A 12 -37.64 6.31 38.34
CA ILE A 12 -36.38 6.96 37.94
C ILE A 12 -35.43 5.83 37.50
N VAL A 13 -35.66 5.29 36.31
CA VAL A 13 -34.71 4.41 35.61
C VAL A 13 -34.79 4.80 34.13
N GLY A 14 -33.65 5.16 33.54
CA GLY A 14 -33.54 5.28 32.09
C GLY A 14 -32.83 6.52 31.52
N LEU A 15 -31.98 7.21 32.30
CA LEU A 15 -30.99 8.15 31.76
C LEU A 15 -29.64 7.93 32.47
N ALA A 16 -29.22 6.67 32.54
CA ALA A 16 -27.81 6.34 32.70
C ALA A 16 -27.35 5.95 31.30
N GLY A 17 -26.64 6.87 30.64
CA GLY A 17 -25.94 6.57 29.41
C GLY A 17 -25.09 5.33 29.64
N SER A 18 -25.35 4.29 28.87
CA SER A 18 -24.46 3.16 28.71
C SER A 18 -23.19 3.73 28.08
N ILE A 19 -22.26 4.16 28.93
CA ILE A 19 -20.85 4.21 28.57
C ILE A 19 -20.52 2.74 28.35
N ALA A 20 -20.68 2.28 27.10
CA ALA A 20 -20.10 1.03 26.67
C ALA A 20 -18.61 1.19 26.97
N SER A 21 -18.17 0.64 28.09
CA SER A 21 -16.76 0.46 28.38
C SER A 21 -16.29 -0.42 27.23
N ALA A 22 -15.64 0.18 26.23
CA ALA A 22 -14.89 -0.57 25.24
C ALA A 22 -13.99 -1.50 26.06
N GLN A 23 -14.31 -2.79 26.08
CA GLN A 23 -13.48 -3.76 26.75
C GLN A 23 -12.15 -3.70 26.02
N SER A 24 -11.12 -3.20 26.70
CA SER A 24 -9.77 -3.15 26.14
C SER A 24 -9.38 -4.60 25.82
N VAL A 25 -9.29 -4.92 24.54
CA VAL A 25 -8.78 -6.22 24.11
C VAL A 25 -7.35 -6.31 24.62
N PRO A 26 -7.00 -7.27 25.48
CA PRO A 26 -5.62 -7.41 25.94
C PRO A 26 -4.74 -7.75 24.73
N PHE A 27 -3.70 -6.94 24.56
CA PHE A 27 -2.61 -7.19 23.61
C PHE A 27 -1.48 -7.87 24.38
N ASP A 28 -0.79 -8.81 23.74
CA ASP A 28 0.43 -9.39 24.32
C ASP A 28 1.48 -8.27 24.31
N THR A 29 1.71 -7.67 25.48
CA THR A 29 2.63 -6.56 25.63
C THR A 29 3.98 -7.10 26.03
N GLU A 30 4.98 -6.91 25.19
CA GLU A 30 6.36 -7.23 25.50
C GLU A 30 7.24 -5.98 25.54
N SER A 31 8.24 -5.99 26.43
CA SER A 31 9.29 -4.99 26.43
C SER A 31 10.48 -5.49 25.62
N CYS A 32 11.38 -4.58 25.23
CA CYS A 32 12.61 -4.97 24.56
C CYS A 32 13.46 -5.88 25.45
N ALA A 33 13.44 -5.64 26.76
CA ALA A 33 14.13 -6.49 27.73
C ALA A 33 13.53 -7.89 27.87
N SER A 34 12.21 -8.06 27.77
CA SER A 34 11.61 -9.40 27.79
C SER A 34 11.82 -10.14 26.48
N PHE A 35 11.70 -9.43 25.35
CA PHE A 35 11.80 -10.05 24.02
C PHE A 35 13.25 -10.35 23.63
N PHE A 36 14.20 -9.51 24.04
CA PHE A 36 15.64 -9.66 23.79
C PHE A 36 16.46 -9.67 25.09
N PRO A 37 16.37 -10.74 25.90
CA PRO A 37 16.95 -10.79 27.25
C PRO A 37 18.48 -10.82 27.28
N ALA A 38 19.12 -11.11 26.15
CA ALA A 38 20.57 -11.15 26.04
C ALA A 38 21.21 -9.75 26.06
N GLN A 39 20.42 -8.67 25.95
CA GLN A 39 20.91 -7.30 25.80
C GLN A 39 20.61 -6.43 27.03
N PRO A 40 21.52 -5.52 27.43
CA PRO A 40 21.28 -4.57 28.51
C PRO A 40 20.46 -3.37 27.98
N TRP A 41 19.15 -3.45 28.14
CA TRP A 41 18.23 -2.40 27.72
C TRP A 41 18.17 -1.24 28.70
N THR A 42 18.13 -0.03 28.13
CA THR A 42 17.83 1.20 28.86
C THR A 42 16.61 1.86 28.25
N THR A 43 15.57 2.04 29.07
CA THR A 43 14.40 2.84 28.69
C THR A 43 14.80 4.30 28.55
N VAL A 44 14.54 4.87 27.38
CA VAL A 44 14.80 6.27 27.07
C VAL A 44 13.60 7.14 27.45
N GLY A 45 12.40 6.63 27.19
CA GLY A 45 11.15 7.34 27.51
C GLY A 45 9.94 6.59 26.96
N ALA A 46 8.76 7.18 27.16
CA ALA A 46 7.50 6.68 26.61
C ALA A 46 6.68 7.83 26.03
N VAL A 47 6.04 7.60 24.89
CA VAL A 47 5.27 8.59 24.14
C VAL A 47 4.12 7.90 23.40
N ALA A 48 2.91 8.46 23.49
CA ALA A 48 1.71 7.94 22.80
C ALA A 48 1.47 6.42 22.99
N GLY A 49 1.78 5.88 24.17
CA GLY A 49 1.65 4.44 24.48
C GLY A 49 2.86 3.58 24.07
N VAL A 50 3.81 4.14 23.32
CA VAL A 50 5.04 3.50 22.86
C VAL A 50 6.17 3.73 23.85
N THR A 51 6.81 2.66 24.31
CA THR A 51 8.04 2.73 25.11
C THR A 51 9.25 2.63 24.18
N VAL A 52 10.23 3.52 24.33
CA VAL A 52 11.48 3.49 23.54
C VAL A 52 12.60 2.98 24.42
N GLU A 53 13.24 1.90 24.00
CA GLU A 53 14.33 1.27 24.70
C GLU A 53 15.55 1.13 23.77
N THR A 54 16.73 1.31 24.34
CA THR A 54 17.99 1.28 23.60
C THR A 54 18.97 0.30 24.23
N ALA A 55 19.78 -0.37 23.40
CA ALA A 55 20.85 -1.26 23.84
C ALA A 55 22.19 -0.79 23.28
N ASP A 56 23.15 -0.53 24.16
CA ASP A 56 24.51 -0.03 23.83
C ASP A 56 24.54 1.25 22.99
N ILE A 57 23.64 2.20 23.29
CA ILE A 57 23.57 3.51 22.65
C ILE A 57 23.91 4.59 23.68
N ALA A 58 24.66 5.62 23.26
CA ALA A 58 24.99 6.75 24.12
C ALA A 58 23.72 7.53 24.50
N ALA A 59 23.61 7.95 25.77
CA ALA A 59 22.42 8.65 26.27
C ALA A 59 22.06 9.92 25.47
N THR A 60 23.05 10.62 24.91
CA THR A 60 22.84 11.81 24.07
C THR A 60 22.11 11.53 22.75
N LEU A 61 22.11 10.28 22.27
CA LEU A 61 21.32 9.85 21.12
C LEU A 61 19.91 9.41 21.52
N GLY A 62 19.70 9.03 22.78
CA GLY A 62 18.40 8.58 23.28
C GLY A 62 17.31 9.63 23.08
N GLU A 63 17.54 10.87 23.52
CA GLU A 63 16.55 11.96 23.39
C GLU A 63 16.12 12.17 21.93
N ARG A 64 17.08 12.18 21.01
CA ARG A 64 16.79 12.28 19.57
C ARG A 64 15.97 11.11 19.05
N ILE A 65 16.32 9.88 19.45
CA ILE A 65 15.58 8.68 19.05
C ILE A 65 14.13 8.76 19.56
N LEU A 66 13.93 9.22 20.80
CA LEU A 66 12.60 9.40 21.37
C LEU A 66 11.80 10.45 20.59
N GLU A 67 12.41 11.58 20.21
CA GLU A 67 11.77 12.62 19.39
C GLU A 67 11.38 12.11 17.99
N ASP A 68 12.27 11.35 17.34
CA ASP A 68 12.01 10.75 16.02
C ASP A 68 10.84 9.75 16.12
N VAL A 69 10.82 8.88 17.13
CA VAL A 69 9.68 7.96 17.36
C VAL A 69 8.39 8.70 17.72
N ALA A 70 8.48 9.74 18.55
CA ALA A 70 7.33 10.50 19.03
C ALA A 70 6.50 11.13 17.91
N ARG A 71 7.17 11.59 16.84
CA ARG A 71 6.55 12.20 15.66
C ARG A 71 5.59 11.22 15.01
N SER A 72 6.09 10.06 14.61
CA SER A 72 5.29 8.98 14.02
C SER A 72 4.25 8.41 14.99
N ALA A 73 4.63 8.16 16.25
CA ALA A 73 3.76 7.49 17.21
C ALA A 73 2.50 8.31 17.54
N SER A 74 2.63 9.63 17.68
CA SER A 74 1.51 10.50 18.04
C SER A 74 0.46 10.56 16.94
N ASP A 75 0.90 10.72 15.69
CA ASP A 75 0.00 10.79 14.53
C ASP A 75 -0.72 9.45 14.36
N ILE A 76 0.02 8.34 14.36
CA ILE A 76 -0.53 6.98 14.19
C ILE A 76 -1.49 6.61 15.32
N ALA A 77 -1.16 6.92 16.57
CA ALA A 77 -2.02 6.61 17.71
C ALA A 77 -3.34 7.37 17.66
N SER A 78 -3.31 8.61 17.14
CA SER A 78 -4.49 9.47 17.02
C SER A 78 -5.39 9.13 15.83
N GLU A 79 -4.78 8.69 14.71
CA GLU A 79 -5.50 8.43 13.46
C GLU A 79 -5.94 6.97 13.34
N ILE A 80 -5.05 6.00 13.56
CA ILE A 80 -5.28 4.60 13.21
C ILE A 80 -5.82 3.80 14.40
N ALA A 81 -5.02 3.67 15.47
CA ALA A 81 -5.37 2.95 16.69
C ALA A 81 -4.37 3.20 17.83
N PRO A 82 -4.78 3.08 19.11
CA PRO A 82 -3.88 3.22 20.26
C PRO A 82 -2.68 2.26 20.24
N LEU A 83 -1.52 2.80 20.61
CA LEU A 83 -0.24 2.08 20.65
C LEU A 83 0.19 1.65 22.06
N ASP A 84 -0.74 1.60 23.02
CA ASP A 84 -0.45 1.21 24.40
C ASP A 84 0.27 -0.14 24.51
N GLY A 85 1.38 -0.19 25.23
CA GLY A 85 2.16 -1.43 25.41
C GLY A 85 2.91 -1.88 24.16
N THR A 86 3.22 -0.95 23.26
CA THR A 86 4.17 -1.15 22.15
C THR A 86 5.58 -0.75 22.59
N SER A 87 6.59 -1.48 22.15
CA SER A 87 8.00 -1.15 22.40
C SER A 87 8.78 -0.95 21.11
N VAL A 88 9.59 0.12 21.06
CA VAL A 88 10.56 0.38 20.01
C VAL A 88 11.96 0.10 20.55
N CYS A 89 12.59 -0.94 19.99
CA CYS A 89 13.86 -1.49 20.40
C CYS A 89 14.96 -1.04 19.44
N VAL A 90 15.84 -0.15 19.88
CA VAL A 90 16.93 0.36 19.04
C VAL A 90 18.27 -0.22 19.49
N PHE A 91 18.93 -0.92 18.58
CA PHE A 91 20.20 -1.60 18.84
C PHE A 91 21.37 -0.93 18.13
N ASN A 92 22.57 -1.14 18.68
CA ASN A 92 23.83 -0.91 17.99
C ASN A 92 23.95 -1.73 16.67
N ALA A 93 24.64 -1.17 15.68
CA ALA A 93 25.02 -1.75 14.39
C ALA A 93 25.59 -3.17 14.41
N ASN A 94 26.20 -3.59 15.52
CA ASN A 94 26.84 -4.89 15.67
C ASN A 94 25.86 -6.02 16.05
N TYR A 95 24.57 -5.73 16.26
CA TYR A 95 23.59 -6.72 16.67
C TYR A 95 22.84 -7.31 15.49
N THR A 96 22.78 -8.65 15.44
CA THR A 96 21.94 -9.43 14.52
C THR A 96 20.80 -10.05 15.30
N VAL A 97 19.56 -9.82 14.88
CA VAL A 97 18.34 -10.38 15.53
C VAL A 97 18.04 -11.79 15.00
N ALA A 98 19.11 -12.55 14.74
CA ALA A 98 19.05 -13.85 14.09
C ALA A 98 18.29 -14.88 14.95
N ASP A 99 18.35 -14.73 16.28
CA ASP A 99 17.73 -15.66 17.25
C ASP A 99 16.19 -15.70 17.16
N HIS A 100 15.55 -14.71 16.52
CA HIS A 100 14.10 -14.67 16.31
C HIS A 100 13.68 -14.87 14.84
N GLY A 101 14.56 -15.41 13.98
CA GLY A 101 14.20 -15.78 12.59
C GLY A 101 13.97 -14.60 11.63
N VAL A 102 14.36 -13.39 12.04
CA VAL A 102 14.03 -12.09 11.40
C VAL A 102 14.78 -11.84 10.10
N VAL A 103 15.99 -12.39 10.02
CA VAL A 103 16.95 -12.12 8.95
C VAL A 103 17.86 -13.33 8.82
N GLY A 104 18.12 -13.74 7.59
CA GLY A 104 19.13 -14.77 7.32
C GLY A 104 20.49 -14.35 7.89
N GLU A 105 21.31 -15.33 8.26
CA GLU A 105 22.65 -15.12 8.80
C GLU A 105 23.45 -14.16 7.89
N GLY A 106 23.94 -13.05 8.46
CA GLY A 106 24.70 -12.01 7.74
C GLY A 106 23.89 -10.84 7.15
N GLN A 107 22.57 -10.79 7.31
CA GLN A 107 21.77 -9.63 6.88
C GLN A 107 21.69 -8.54 7.98
N GLN A 108 21.89 -7.28 7.58
CA GLN A 108 21.65 -6.12 8.42
C GLN A 108 20.17 -5.71 8.33
N ILE A 109 19.45 -5.83 9.44
CA ILE A 109 18.12 -5.22 9.60
C ILE A 109 18.25 -3.71 9.67
N ARG A 110 17.33 -3.01 9.00
CA ARG A 110 17.13 -1.56 9.16
C ARG A 110 16.03 -1.30 10.17
N ALA A 111 14.85 -1.87 9.90
CA ALA A 111 13.80 -2.04 10.90
C ALA A 111 13.04 -3.36 10.68
N ALA A 112 12.39 -3.86 11.73
CA ALA A 112 11.54 -5.04 11.66
C ALA A 112 10.37 -4.89 12.65
N VAL A 113 9.24 -5.54 12.35
CA VAL A 113 8.03 -5.47 13.16
C VAL A 113 7.63 -6.88 13.56
N PHE A 114 7.25 -7.04 14.83
CA PHE A 114 6.77 -8.30 15.40
C PHE A 114 5.35 -8.11 15.92
N LEU A 115 4.47 -8.97 15.43
CA LEU A 115 3.06 -9.06 15.78
C LEU A 115 2.81 -10.51 16.16
N PRO A 116 2.07 -10.79 17.26
CA PRO A 116 1.25 -9.89 18.06
C PRO A 116 1.98 -9.03 19.13
N GLU A 117 3.28 -9.24 19.33
CA GLU A 117 4.04 -8.77 20.50
C GLU A 117 4.15 -7.24 20.60
N GLY A 118 3.87 -6.52 19.52
CA GLY A 118 3.90 -5.06 19.50
C GLY A 118 5.33 -4.52 19.60
N ILE A 119 6.29 -5.20 18.99
CA ILE A 119 7.70 -4.80 18.98
C ILE A 119 8.07 -4.23 17.61
N VAL A 120 8.71 -3.06 17.61
CA VAL A 120 9.44 -2.54 16.44
C VAL A 120 10.92 -2.54 16.77
N VAL A 121 11.73 -3.17 15.93
CA VAL A 121 13.18 -3.21 16.07
C VAL A 121 13.83 -2.27 15.06
N HIS A 122 14.87 -1.56 15.48
CA HIS A 122 15.68 -0.69 14.64
C HIS A 122 17.17 -0.87 14.85
N ASN A 123 17.92 -0.70 13.78
CA ASN A 123 19.38 -0.62 13.82
C ASN A 123 19.84 0.84 13.78
N VAL A 124 20.54 1.29 14.82
CA VAL A 124 21.06 2.66 14.96
C VAL A 124 22.11 3.02 13.91
N ALA A 125 22.70 2.04 13.19
CA ALA A 125 23.55 2.31 12.02
C ALA A 125 22.83 3.20 10.99
N TYR A 126 21.50 3.11 10.95
CA TYR A 126 20.62 3.89 10.10
C TYR A 126 19.84 4.94 10.92
N LEU A 127 20.54 5.68 11.77
CA LEU A 127 19.95 6.70 12.66
C LEU A 127 19.00 7.69 11.94
N LYS A 128 19.27 8.01 10.66
CA LYS A 128 18.43 8.91 9.86
C LYS A 128 17.09 8.31 9.44
N GLU A 129 16.93 6.99 9.58
CA GLU A 129 15.79 6.21 9.11
C GLU A 129 14.96 5.67 10.30
N ILE A 130 15.24 6.12 11.53
CA ILE A 130 14.50 5.68 12.71
C ILE A 130 13.04 6.14 12.63
N ASP A 131 12.79 7.39 12.25
CA ASP A 131 11.43 7.91 12.09
C ASP A 131 10.68 7.13 10.99
N ASP A 132 11.31 6.91 9.84
CA ASP A 132 10.73 6.12 8.74
C ASP A 132 10.36 4.69 9.15
N GLY A 133 11.28 3.97 9.80
CA GLY A 133 10.99 2.61 10.25
C GLY A 133 9.96 2.59 11.41
N ALA A 134 9.89 3.65 12.22
CA ALA A 134 8.88 3.78 13.28
C ALA A 134 7.51 4.02 12.65
N ALA A 135 7.42 4.92 11.65
CA ALA A 135 6.22 5.15 10.86
C ALA A 135 5.71 3.85 10.23
N TYR A 136 6.63 3.07 9.65
CA TYR A 136 6.29 1.76 9.07
C TYR A 136 5.85 0.75 10.13
N GLY A 137 6.58 0.63 11.23
CA GLY A 137 6.35 -0.41 12.21
C GLY A 137 5.14 -0.17 13.09
N LEU A 138 5.01 1.05 13.60
CA LEU A 138 3.91 1.45 14.46
C LEU A 138 2.58 1.44 13.69
N SER A 139 2.57 1.80 12.41
CA SER A 139 1.35 1.75 11.60
C SER A 139 0.85 0.31 11.41
N ARG A 140 1.76 -0.65 11.23
CA ARG A 140 1.41 -2.08 11.16
C ARG A 140 0.88 -2.61 12.48
N ILE A 141 1.48 -2.22 13.60
CA ILE A 141 0.96 -2.55 14.93
C ILE A 141 -0.43 -1.96 15.13
N ALA A 142 -0.63 -0.67 14.83
CA ALA A 142 -1.92 -0.01 14.96
C ALA A 142 -2.99 -0.70 14.10
N LEU A 143 -2.68 -1.01 12.84
CA LEU A 143 -3.59 -1.74 11.95
C LEU A 143 -3.94 -3.14 12.48
N TRP A 144 -2.94 -3.89 12.94
CA TRP A 144 -3.17 -5.21 13.51
C TRP A 144 -4.08 -5.16 14.73
N ARG A 145 -3.89 -4.16 15.61
CA ARG A 145 -4.74 -3.94 16.78
C ARG A 145 -6.15 -3.51 16.41
N ARG A 146 -6.28 -2.63 15.41
CA ARG A 146 -7.58 -2.22 14.86
C ARG A 146 -8.36 -3.42 14.34
N ALA A 147 -7.69 -4.27 13.56
CA ALA A 147 -8.27 -5.50 13.03
C ALA A 147 -8.65 -6.49 14.15
N LYS A 148 -7.76 -6.74 15.11
CA LYS A 148 -8.05 -7.61 16.28
C LYS A 148 -9.25 -7.11 17.08
N THR A 149 -9.39 -5.79 17.24
CA THR A 149 -10.54 -5.18 17.93
C THR A 149 -11.85 -5.39 17.17
N ALA A 150 -11.79 -5.44 15.83
CA ALA A 150 -12.91 -5.82 14.98
C ALA A 150 -13.21 -7.33 14.96
N GLY A 151 -12.47 -8.15 15.72
CA GLY A 151 -12.63 -9.60 15.78
C GLY A 151 -11.90 -10.35 14.66
N GLU A 152 -11.01 -9.69 13.94
CA GLU A 152 -10.26 -10.28 12.83
C GLU A 152 -8.92 -10.86 13.27
N SER A 153 -8.46 -11.89 12.58
CA SER A 153 -7.11 -12.42 12.71
C SER A 153 -6.23 -11.89 11.58
N GLY A 154 -5.40 -10.88 11.84
CA GLY A 154 -4.50 -10.26 10.85
C GLY A 154 -5.08 -9.00 10.20
N PHE A 155 -4.45 -8.50 9.14
CA PHE A 155 -4.86 -7.29 8.42
C PHE A 155 -4.62 -7.46 6.90
N PRO A 156 -5.31 -6.69 6.05
CA PRO A 156 -5.30 -6.88 4.60
C PRO A 156 -3.91 -6.58 4.04
N GLU A 157 -3.34 -7.52 3.30
CA GLU A 157 -2.20 -7.26 2.42
C GLU A 157 -2.68 -7.30 0.97
N PRO A 158 -2.24 -6.37 0.10
CA PRO A 158 -1.16 -5.40 0.33
C PRO A 158 -1.59 -4.08 1.01
N LEU A 159 -2.85 -3.93 1.46
CA LEU A 159 -3.36 -2.66 2.02
C LEU A 159 -2.53 -2.15 3.22
N GLY A 160 -2.13 -3.04 4.13
CA GLY A 160 -1.27 -2.70 5.25
C GLY A 160 0.09 -2.17 4.80
N SER A 161 0.61 -2.64 3.66
CA SER A 161 1.79 -2.07 3.02
C SER A 161 1.55 -0.66 2.47
N PHE A 162 0.37 -0.36 1.91
CA PHE A 162 0.04 1.00 1.47
C PHE A 162 -0.16 1.97 2.65
N VAL A 163 -0.78 1.53 3.75
CA VAL A 163 -0.94 2.37 4.96
C VAL A 163 0.42 2.63 5.62
N ALA A 164 1.27 1.61 5.72
CA ALA A 164 2.63 1.80 6.22
C ALA A 164 3.45 2.71 5.29
N GLY A 165 3.32 2.53 3.97
CA GLY A 165 3.91 3.40 2.96
C GLY A 165 3.44 4.85 3.09
N ARG A 166 2.15 5.08 3.37
CA ARG A 166 1.59 6.43 3.60
C ARG A 166 2.29 7.11 4.77
N ASN A 167 2.36 6.45 5.93
CA ASN A 167 2.96 7.03 7.12
C ASN A 167 4.45 7.35 6.91
N VAL A 168 5.19 6.46 6.25
CA VAL A 168 6.58 6.72 5.83
C VAL A 168 6.65 7.93 4.88
N ALA A 169 5.75 8.00 3.90
CA ALA A 169 5.70 9.09 2.93
C ALA A 169 5.33 10.44 3.57
N THR A 170 4.50 10.46 4.60
CA THR A 170 4.18 11.65 5.39
C THR A 170 5.42 12.17 6.12
N VAL A 171 6.12 11.29 6.84
CA VAL A 171 7.33 11.65 7.60
C VAL A 171 8.46 12.15 6.69
N THR A 172 8.57 11.55 5.49
CA THR A 172 9.61 11.90 4.51
C THR A 172 9.19 13.02 3.54
N ASP A 173 8.01 13.62 3.72
CA ASP A 173 7.42 14.62 2.82
C ASP A 173 7.42 14.19 1.34
N SER A 174 7.14 12.90 1.10
CA SER A 174 7.25 12.25 -0.20
C SER A 174 5.91 11.73 -0.75
N ILE A 175 4.77 12.11 -0.13
CA ILE A 175 3.41 11.69 -0.53
C ILE A 175 3.13 11.88 -2.03
N ARG A 176 3.63 12.97 -2.63
CA ARG A 176 3.47 13.18 -4.08
C ARG A 176 4.23 12.15 -4.91
N ALA A 177 5.46 11.82 -4.53
CA ALA A 177 6.26 10.81 -5.23
C ALA A 177 5.64 9.42 -5.05
N ALA A 178 5.21 9.12 -3.82
CA ALA A 178 4.45 7.95 -3.45
C ALA A 178 3.20 7.73 -4.32
N ARG A 179 2.42 8.79 -4.57
CA ARG A 179 1.23 8.73 -5.45
C ARG A 179 1.57 8.28 -6.88
N ASN A 180 2.69 8.75 -7.42
CA ASN A 180 3.14 8.34 -8.76
C ASN A 180 3.53 6.85 -8.81
N VAL A 181 4.21 6.37 -7.77
CA VAL A 181 4.54 4.94 -7.61
C VAL A 181 3.27 4.11 -7.58
N ASP A 182 2.30 4.47 -6.74
CA ASP A 182 1.04 3.73 -6.59
C ASP A 182 0.24 3.71 -7.89
N SER A 183 0.17 4.82 -8.62
CA SER A 183 -0.51 4.85 -9.92
C SER A 183 0.09 3.86 -10.92
N SER A 184 1.39 3.57 -10.83
CA SER A 184 2.06 2.60 -11.70
C SER A 184 1.80 1.16 -11.28
N ILE A 185 1.71 0.91 -9.97
CA ILE A 185 1.58 -0.43 -9.39
C ILE A 185 0.14 -0.91 -9.43
N LEU A 186 -0.80 -0.02 -9.12
CA LEU A 186 -2.23 -0.30 -9.16
C LEU A 186 -2.77 -0.46 -10.59
N LEU A 187 -2.05 -0.03 -11.63
CA LEU A 187 -2.40 -0.36 -13.02
C LEU A 187 -2.38 -1.87 -13.28
N ALA A 188 -1.57 -2.64 -12.55
CA ALA A 188 -1.56 -4.09 -12.62
C ALA A 188 -2.71 -4.74 -11.82
N ARG A 189 -3.53 -3.94 -11.11
CA ARG A 189 -4.64 -4.33 -10.22
C ARG A 189 -4.30 -5.54 -9.32
N PRO A 190 -3.28 -5.45 -8.46
CA PRO A 190 -3.14 -6.45 -7.40
C PRO A 190 -4.41 -6.43 -6.53
N PRO A 191 -4.96 -7.61 -6.15
CA PRO A 191 -6.15 -7.65 -5.32
C PRO A 191 -5.86 -6.98 -3.97
N LEU A 192 -6.67 -5.99 -3.61
CA LEU A 192 -6.69 -5.36 -2.29
C LEU A 192 -7.71 -6.11 -1.44
N GLY A 193 -7.27 -7.14 -0.72
CA GLY A 193 -8.16 -8.00 0.05
C GLY A 193 -7.67 -8.26 1.46
N TRP A 194 -8.60 -8.64 2.33
CA TRP A 194 -8.29 -9.16 3.67
C TRP A 194 -7.66 -10.54 3.56
N VAL A 195 -6.33 -10.59 3.68
CA VAL A 195 -5.59 -11.84 3.76
C VAL A 195 -5.30 -12.11 5.24
N VAL A 196 -6.11 -12.98 5.84
CA VAL A 196 -5.85 -13.58 7.15
C VAL A 196 -4.65 -14.51 7.00
N ALA A 197 -3.45 -13.94 7.07
CA ALA A 197 -2.22 -14.71 7.24
C ALA A 197 -1.80 -14.58 8.70
N GLU A 198 -1.51 -15.71 9.35
CA GLU A 198 -0.63 -15.69 10.53
C GLU A 198 0.69 -15.09 10.06
N GLN A 199 0.97 -13.84 10.44
CA GLN A 199 2.29 -13.27 10.21
C GLN A 199 3.26 -13.98 11.16
N ARG A 200 3.79 -15.11 10.70
CA ARG A 200 4.72 -15.95 11.46
C ARG A 200 6.15 -15.41 11.43
N ASP A 201 6.46 -14.52 10.48
CA ASP A 201 7.80 -13.98 10.27
C ASP A 201 7.81 -12.46 10.48
N ALA A 202 8.90 -11.95 11.03
CA ALA A 202 9.08 -10.52 11.21
C ALA A 202 9.04 -9.78 9.87
N LEU A 203 8.29 -8.67 9.84
CA LEU A 203 8.19 -7.86 8.63
C LEU A 203 9.39 -6.93 8.52
N ALA A 204 10.39 -7.37 7.76
CA ALA A 204 11.59 -6.59 7.51
C ALA A 204 11.27 -5.37 6.64
N TRP A 205 11.62 -4.19 7.16
CA TRP A 205 11.57 -2.93 6.44
C TRP A 205 12.90 -2.70 5.71
N ASN A 206 12.82 -2.42 4.41
CA ASN A 206 13.97 -1.94 3.64
C ASN A 206 13.52 -0.79 2.71
N PRO A 207 14.13 0.40 2.80
CA PRO A 207 13.80 1.53 1.94
C PRO A 207 13.85 1.18 0.45
N SER A 208 14.75 0.28 0.04
CA SER A 208 14.88 -0.10 -1.37
C SER A 208 13.76 -1.02 -1.86
N SER A 209 13.12 -1.81 -0.99
CA SER A 209 11.99 -2.68 -1.36
C SER A 209 10.63 -2.00 -1.22
N ILE A 210 10.50 -1.02 -0.33
CA ILE A 210 9.26 -0.23 -0.15
C ILE A 210 9.03 0.79 -1.26
N SER A 211 10.01 0.94 -2.16
CA SER A 211 9.79 1.50 -3.49
C SER A 211 8.65 0.81 -4.29
N GLN A 212 8.10 -0.32 -3.82
CA GLN A 212 6.93 -0.99 -4.40
C GLN A 212 5.57 -0.59 -3.80
N PHE A 213 5.46 0.19 -2.73
CA PHE A 213 4.16 0.68 -2.25
C PHE A 213 4.35 2.09 -1.69
N GLY A 214 3.93 3.09 -2.47
CA GLY A 214 4.13 4.50 -2.17
C GLY A 214 3.18 5.02 -1.09
N GLY A 215 1.97 4.49 -0.96
CA GLY A 215 1.00 4.93 0.04
C GLY A 215 0.27 6.24 -0.28
N GLY A 216 0.48 6.82 -1.46
CA GLY A 216 -0.30 7.95 -1.97
C GLY A 216 -1.74 7.57 -2.34
N PHE A 217 -2.00 6.31 -2.65
CA PHE A 217 -3.36 5.78 -2.78
C PHE A 217 -4.11 5.79 -1.44
N MET A 218 -3.43 5.41 -0.35
CA MET A 218 -4.02 5.45 0.99
C MET A 218 -4.21 6.85 1.50
N ASP A 219 -3.29 7.76 1.19
CA ASP A 219 -3.49 9.16 1.49
C ASP A 219 -4.76 9.72 0.84
N TRP A 220 -4.92 9.45 -0.46
CA TRP A 220 -6.13 9.81 -1.20
C TRP A 220 -7.39 9.17 -0.61
N ALA A 221 -7.40 7.85 -0.39
CA ALA A 221 -8.59 7.15 0.08
C ALA A 221 -9.04 7.63 1.47
N ILE A 222 -8.10 7.83 2.40
CA ILE A 222 -8.40 8.39 3.74
C ILE A 222 -8.91 9.83 3.62
N SER A 223 -8.35 10.63 2.71
CA SER A 223 -8.78 12.01 2.49
C SER A 223 -10.21 12.12 1.92
N GLU A 224 -10.61 11.18 1.07
CA GLU A 224 -11.92 11.18 0.40
C GLU A 224 -13.00 10.51 1.25
N TYR A 225 -12.67 9.38 1.88
CA TYR A 225 -13.64 8.50 2.55
C TYR A 225 -13.53 8.50 4.08
N GLY A 226 -12.52 9.18 4.64
CA GLY A 226 -12.21 9.14 6.06
C GLY A 226 -11.41 7.89 6.45
N ILE A 227 -10.89 7.88 7.68
CA ILE A 227 -10.00 6.81 8.16
C ILE A 227 -10.69 5.44 8.20
N ASP A 228 -12.01 5.41 8.41
CA ASP A 228 -12.78 4.16 8.50
C ASP A 228 -12.80 3.38 7.17
N VAL A 229 -12.35 3.97 6.06
CA VAL A 229 -12.16 3.24 4.78
C VAL A 229 -11.20 2.06 4.93
N ILE A 230 -10.23 2.13 5.87
CA ILE A 230 -9.31 1.01 6.13
C ILE A 230 -10.03 -0.21 6.71
N ASP A 231 -11.26 -0.01 7.22
CA ASP A 231 -12.11 -1.09 7.70
C ASP A 231 -12.99 -1.71 6.61
N GLU A 232 -12.94 -1.21 5.37
CA GLU A 232 -13.67 -1.82 4.27
C GLU A 232 -13.16 -3.23 3.97
N ARG A 233 -14.09 -4.19 3.93
CA ARG A 233 -13.83 -5.62 3.72
C ARG A 233 -14.16 -6.07 2.32
N ASP A 234 -15.07 -5.39 1.64
CA ASP A 234 -15.52 -5.75 0.30
C ASP A 234 -14.43 -5.44 -0.74
N PRO A 235 -13.85 -6.46 -1.40
CA PRO A 235 -12.85 -6.24 -2.44
C PRO A 235 -13.40 -5.42 -3.62
N GLN A 236 -14.71 -5.45 -3.88
CA GLN A 236 -15.31 -4.67 -4.97
C GLN A 236 -15.29 -3.17 -4.69
N VAL A 237 -15.41 -2.79 -3.41
CA VAL A 237 -15.28 -1.39 -3.01
C VAL A 237 -13.84 -0.93 -3.20
N TRP A 238 -12.86 -1.77 -2.84
CA TRP A 238 -11.46 -1.47 -3.09
C TRP A 238 -11.10 -1.39 -4.58
N ASP A 239 -11.64 -2.27 -5.41
CA ASP A 239 -11.48 -2.20 -6.86
C ASP A 239 -12.05 -0.90 -7.44
N ALA A 240 -13.24 -0.48 -6.97
CA ALA A 240 -13.84 0.79 -7.37
C ALA A 240 -12.98 1.99 -6.94
N ASN A 241 -12.47 1.98 -5.70
CA ASN A 241 -11.57 3.02 -5.19
C ASN A 241 -10.28 3.12 -6.00
N VAL A 242 -9.69 1.99 -6.38
CA VAL A 242 -8.51 1.96 -7.25
C VAL A 242 -8.83 2.54 -8.64
N GLU A 243 -9.96 2.18 -9.23
CA GLU A 243 -10.37 2.74 -10.53
C GLU A 243 -10.53 4.25 -10.50
N GLU A 244 -11.16 4.78 -9.45
CA GLU A 244 -11.34 6.21 -9.24
C GLU A 244 -10.01 6.93 -9.03
N PHE A 245 -9.16 6.42 -8.14
CA PHE A 245 -7.81 6.95 -7.92
C PHE A 245 -7.01 7.03 -9.22
N LEU A 246 -7.01 5.95 -10.02
CA LEU A 246 -6.31 5.91 -11.30
C LEU A 246 -6.94 6.85 -12.33
N ALA A 247 -8.26 7.02 -12.35
CA ALA A 247 -8.92 7.98 -13.21
C ALA A 247 -8.53 9.43 -12.86
N GLN A 248 -8.42 9.74 -11.57
CA GLN A 248 -7.96 11.05 -11.10
C GLN A 248 -6.47 11.28 -11.44
N ALA A 249 -5.61 10.30 -11.16
CA ALA A 249 -4.18 10.38 -11.50
C ALA A 249 -3.97 10.61 -13.00
N ARG A 250 -4.74 9.92 -13.86
CA ARG A 250 -4.73 10.14 -15.32
C ARG A 250 -5.20 11.53 -15.69
N PHE A 251 -6.25 12.04 -15.05
CA PHE A 251 -6.77 13.37 -15.33
C PHE A 251 -5.75 14.45 -15.00
N GLU A 252 -5.05 14.33 -13.87
CA GLU A 252 -3.99 15.26 -13.49
C GLU A 252 -2.79 15.18 -14.44
N ALA A 253 -2.46 13.99 -14.93
CA ALA A 253 -1.34 13.81 -15.85
C ALA A 253 -1.64 14.23 -17.31
N THR A 254 -2.89 14.05 -17.77
CA THR A 254 -3.24 14.13 -19.21
C THR A 254 -4.40 15.09 -19.52
N GLY A 255 -5.09 15.62 -18.51
CA GLY A 255 -6.34 16.37 -18.67
C GLY A 255 -7.55 15.49 -19.02
N SER A 256 -7.41 14.16 -19.04
CA SER A 256 -8.48 13.21 -19.36
C SER A 256 -8.59 12.10 -18.32
N ARG A 257 -9.83 11.77 -17.93
CA ARG A 257 -10.14 10.63 -17.06
C ARG A 257 -10.22 9.30 -17.82
N ALA A 258 -10.33 9.34 -19.15
CA ALA A 258 -10.45 8.15 -19.96
C ALA A 258 -9.17 7.32 -19.90
N ALA A 259 -9.29 6.00 -19.73
CA ALA A 259 -8.19 5.08 -19.94
C ALA A 259 -7.64 5.27 -21.36
N SER A 260 -6.32 5.16 -21.55
CA SER A 260 -5.60 5.52 -22.78
C SER A 260 -5.95 4.70 -24.03
N GLY A 261 -7.06 3.95 -24.06
CA GLY A 261 -7.55 3.13 -25.17
C GLY A 261 -7.78 3.86 -26.51
N GLY A 262 -7.51 5.16 -26.60
CA GLY A 262 -7.37 5.86 -27.87
C GLY A 262 -6.23 5.33 -28.74
N TRP A 263 -5.20 4.69 -28.19
CA TRP A 263 -4.14 4.07 -29.00
C TRP A 263 -4.62 2.82 -29.74
N GLU A 264 -5.54 2.03 -29.18
CA GLU A 264 -6.09 0.84 -29.83
C GLU A 264 -6.94 1.24 -31.04
N LEU A 265 -7.80 2.25 -30.88
CA LEU A 265 -8.51 2.88 -31.99
C LEU A 265 -7.55 3.54 -32.98
N GLY A 266 -6.45 4.14 -32.51
CA GLY A 266 -5.39 4.70 -33.35
C GLY A 266 -4.66 3.65 -34.19
N VAL A 267 -4.34 2.49 -33.61
CA VAL A 267 -3.73 1.34 -34.31
C VAL A 267 -4.70 0.72 -35.30
N ILE A 268 -5.97 0.56 -34.93
CA ILE A 268 -7.01 0.05 -35.84
C ILE A 268 -7.20 1.03 -37.01
N ALA A 269 -7.28 2.34 -36.75
CA ALA A 269 -7.40 3.36 -37.78
C ALA A 269 -6.16 3.39 -38.69
N PHE A 270 -4.96 3.28 -38.13
CA PHE A 270 -3.71 3.23 -38.87
C PHE A 270 -3.61 1.97 -39.74
N ALA A 271 -3.92 0.80 -39.18
CA ALA A 271 -3.95 -0.46 -39.92
C ALA A 271 -5.01 -0.43 -41.05
N ALA A 272 -6.21 0.10 -40.77
CA ALA A 272 -7.25 0.28 -41.77
C ALA A 272 -6.78 1.21 -42.91
N SER A 273 -6.05 2.28 -42.58
CA SER A 273 -5.50 3.22 -43.58
C SER A 273 -4.45 2.56 -44.49
N ILE A 274 -3.59 1.69 -43.96
CA ILE A 274 -2.61 0.92 -44.73
C ILE A 274 -3.32 -0.04 -45.69
N VAL A 275 -4.34 -0.76 -45.20
CA VAL A 275 -5.10 -1.71 -46.02
C VAL A 275 -5.85 -0.98 -47.14
N LEU A 276 -6.52 0.13 -46.84
CA LEU A 276 -7.19 0.98 -47.84
C LEU A 276 -6.21 1.52 -48.88
N THR A 277 -5.03 1.96 -48.45
CA THR A 277 -3.98 2.44 -49.37
C THR A 277 -3.45 1.30 -50.25
N ALA A 278 -3.26 0.11 -49.70
CA ALA A 278 -2.86 -1.07 -50.47
C ALA A 278 -3.92 -1.50 -51.49
N ILE A 279 -5.21 -1.47 -51.12
CA ILE A 279 -6.32 -1.80 -52.03
C ILE A 279 -6.40 -0.77 -53.17
N THR A 280 -6.32 0.52 -52.87
CA THR A 280 -6.37 1.58 -53.90
C THR A 280 -5.13 1.55 -54.81
N ALA A 281 -3.94 1.30 -54.25
CA ALA A 281 -2.73 1.05 -55.02
C ALA A 281 -2.89 -0.19 -55.92
N PHE A 282 -3.47 -1.27 -55.42
CA PHE A 282 -3.71 -2.49 -56.19
C PHE A 282 -4.73 -2.28 -57.31
N ILE A 283 -5.88 -1.62 -57.04
CA ILE A 283 -6.90 -1.30 -58.04
C ILE A 283 -6.33 -0.38 -59.14
N SER A 284 -5.44 0.55 -58.80
CA SER A 284 -4.81 1.43 -59.80
C SER A 284 -3.68 0.76 -60.58
N TRP A 285 -3.00 -0.23 -59.99
CA TRP A 285 -1.88 -0.96 -60.60
C TRP A 285 -2.31 -2.17 -61.43
N TYR A 286 -3.36 -2.88 -61.02
CA TYR A 286 -3.87 -4.10 -61.66
C TYR A 286 -4.30 -3.91 -63.14
N PRO A 287 -5.03 -2.84 -63.53
CA PRO A 287 -5.35 -2.59 -64.94
C PRO A 287 -4.09 -2.28 -65.76
N LYS A 288 -3.13 -1.55 -65.18
CA LYS A 288 -1.84 -1.24 -65.84
C LYS A 288 -1.01 -2.50 -66.08
N LEU A 289 -1.01 -3.45 -65.14
CA LEU A 289 -0.39 -4.77 -65.30
C LEU A 289 -1.09 -5.60 -66.40
N LYS A 290 -2.42 -5.61 -66.42
CA LYS A 290 -3.22 -6.32 -67.42
C LYS A 290 -3.01 -5.74 -68.82
N GLU A 291 -2.92 -4.42 -68.95
CA GLU A 291 -2.67 -3.74 -70.21
C GLU A 291 -1.23 -3.97 -70.70
N ARG A 292 -0.23 -3.94 -69.81
CA ARG A 292 1.16 -4.30 -70.15
C ARG A 292 1.27 -5.76 -70.61
N ARG A 293 0.57 -6.70 -69.97
CA ARG A 293 0.50 -8.09 -70.44
C ARG A 293 -0.16 -8.20 -71.82
N ARG A 294 -1.30 -7.53 -72.05
CA ARG A 294 -1.98 -7.51 -73.35
C ARG A 294 -1.11 -6.95 -74.47
N ARG A 295 -0.35 -5.87 -74.20
CA ARG A 295 0.61 -5.30 -75.17
C ARG A 295 1.76 -6.24 -75.51
N LYS A 296 2.27 -7.04 -74.56
CA LYS A 296 3.32 -8.04 -74.83
C LYS A 296 2.82 -9.25 -75.64
N THR A 297 1.53 -9.60 -75.55
CA THR A 297 0.93 -10.70 -76.32
C THR A 297 0.38 -10.29 -77.69
N ARG A 298 0.27 -8.99 -77.97
CA ARG A 298 -0.18 -8.51 -79.28
C ARG A 298 1.01 -8.57 -80.24
N ARG A 299 1.07 -9.60 -81.08
CA ARG A 299 2.08 -9.70 -82.15
C ARG A 299 2.03 -8.43 -83.02
N PRO A 300 3.17 -7.92 -83.52
CA PRO A 300 3.17 -6.92 -84.58
C PRO A 300 2.37 -7.51 -85.74
N THR A 301 1.39 -6.76 -86.26
CA THR A 301 0.78 -7.09 -87.55
C THR A 301 1.88 -7.00 -88.60
N ASP A 302 2.36 -8.15 -89.05
CA ASP A 302 3.30 -8.22 -90.17
C ASP A 302 2.60 -7.79 -91.46
N PRO A 303 3.27 -7.00 -92.32
CA PRO A 303 2.67 -6.43 -93.50
C PRO A 303 2.69 -7.42 -94.67
N GLY A 304 1.51 -7.88 -95.07
CA GLY A 304 1.23 -8.44 -96.40
C GLY A 304 1.71 -9.87 -96.66
N TYR A 305 0.85 -10.66 -97.31
CA TYR A 305 1.09 -11.27 -98.64
C TYR A 305 -0.03 -12.30 -98.95
N PHE A 306 -0.93 -11.94 -99.91
CA PHE A 306 -1.67 -12.73 -100.95
C PHE A 306 -2.43 -14.04 -100.55
N GLU A 307 -3.45 -14.58 -101.23
CA GLU A 307 -4.26 -14.33 -102.44
C GLU A 307 -5.40 -15.40 -102.47
N SER A 308 -6.41 -15.18 -103.32
CA SER A 308 -7.33 -16.17 -103.93
C SER A 308 -8.37 -16.88 -103.04
N MET A 309 -9.63 -16.45 -103.10
CA MET A 309 -10.64 -16.85 -104.12
C MET A 309 -11.81 -15.86 -104.09
#